data_AF-A0A357CXN3-F1
#
_entry.id   AF-A0A357CXN3-F1
#
_cell.length_a   1.000
_cell.length_b   1.000
_cell.length_c   1.000
_cell.angle_alpha   90.00
_cell.angle_beta   90.00
_cell.angle_gamma   90.00
#
_symmetry.space_group_name_H-M   'P 1'
#
loop_
_entity.id
_entity.type
_entity.pdbx_description
1 polymer ?
#
loop_
_entity_poly.entity_id
_entity_poly.type
_entity_poly.pdbx_seq_one_letter_code
_entity_poly.pdbx_strand_id
1 'polypeptide(L)'
;KTSGAIISGDSVVKTVNDEEVDTKIIMIDGDVNGDGEIKANDYLLIKRAYLGTYTLTGVNFRAACITNGTSIVAQDYLKIKREFLGTYSIHTKYENPITEYDMTFTAVSASMYRMNCTYENKPFSLTFDKKTWGTWNIGTWTYDGKALAGGGTDWEYVFRSSPTSSGGTAFTGGNHENERLVEIKFYDGSTNKELNLSVGKSESIKNLKIVEKTQILFDKTTTPFCDVVRTYRVAGNNITLDVEYSYIKDVYFELSYTCMFPIAKTYGLYIQFNNLDGTKKNVETLKVGASDYSGPQHSSPALDCTMWGYLNDSYKFDVKVYTLGDSCDFFKNDKKTFYWDMNTTHNKLYYSKYNMGSKTLVKAGTTQYTRSSWTFYIDESVG
;
A
#
# COMPACT_ATOMS: atom_id res chain seq x y z
N LYS A 1 -13.50 1.54 25.50
CA LYS A 1 -13.01 0.85 26.73
C LYS A 1 -11.94 1.72 27.40
N THR A 2 -11.94 1.83 28.73
CA THR A 2 -10.90 2.55 29.51
C THR A 2 -9.87 1.62 30.15
N SER A 3 -10.08 0.31 30.08
CA SER A 3 -9.13 -0.76 30.44
C SER A 3 -9.56 -2.09 29.80
N GLY A 4 -8.66 -3.08 29.80
CA GLY A 4 -8.88 -4.43 29.24
C GLY A 4 -8.49 -4.59 27.77
N ALA A 5 -8.38 -5.84 27.31
CA ALA A 5 -8.12 -6.15 25.91
C ALA A 5 -9.35 -5.84 25.04
N ILE A 6 -9.09 -5.50 23.79
CA ILE A 6 -10.10 -5.45 22.73
C ILE A 6 -10.40 -6.89 22.32
N ILE A 7 -11.69 -7.24 22.20
CA ILE A 7 -12.17 -8.58 21.89
C ILE A 7 -13.22 -8.54 20.78
N SER A 8 -13.52 -9.68 20.16
CA SER A 8 -14.62 -9.76 19.18
C SER A 8 -15.96 -9.40 19.85
N GLY A 9 -16.73 -8.54 19.19
CA GLY A 9 -18.00 -8.05 19.73
C GLY A 9 -17.90 -6.69 20.43
N ASP A 10 -16.70 -6.20 20.75
CA ASP A 10 -16.52 -4.81 21.15
C ASP A 10 -16.96 -3.86 20.03
N SER A 11 -17.32 -2.62 20.37
CA SER A 11 -17.72 -1.61 19.39
C SER A 11 -16.79 -0.41 19.36
N VAL A 12 -16.46 0.05 18.15
CA VAL A 12 -15.89 1.38 17.89
C VAL A 12 -17.03 2.32 17.55
N VAL A 13 -17.24 3.31 18.40
CA VAL A 13 -18.26 4.33 18.22
C VAL A 13 -17.61 5.61 17.73
N LYS A 14 -18.11 6.15 16.62
CA LYS A 14 -17.73 7.46 16.11
C LYS A 14 -18.73 8.49 16.62
N THR A 15 -18.24 9.52 17.30
CA THR A 15 -19.05 10.65 17.75
C THR A 15 -18.68 11.94 17.00
N VAL A 16 -19.68 12.79 16.75
CA VAL A 16 -19.50 14.14 16.21
C VAL A 16 -20.38 15.07 17.05
N ASN A 17 -19.77 16.09 17.68
CA ASN A 17 -20.46 16.97 18.64
C ASN A 17 -21.17 16.21 19.77
N ASP A 18 -20.49 15.20 20.32
CA ASP A 18 -21.01 14.32 21.38
C ASP A 18 -22.23 13.45 20.99
N GLU A 19 -22.63 13.45 19.72
CA GLU A 19 -23.65 12.53 19.18
C GLU A 19 -23.00 11.35 18.46
N GLU A 20 -23.50 10.13 18.71
CA GLU A 20 -23.10 8.92 17.99
C GLU A 20 -23.60 8.96 16.55
N VAL A 21 -22.68 8.82 15.59
CA VAL A 21 -22.99 8.88 14.15
C VAL A 21 -22.66 7.61 13.39
N ASP A 22 -21.82 6.73 13.94
CA ASP A 22 -21.52 5.42 13.38
C ASP A 22 -21.01 4.49 14.47
N THR A 23 -21.35 3.21 14.34
CA THR A 23 -20.87 2.16 15.24
C THR A 23 -20.42 0.96 14.42
N LYS A 24 -19.17 0.54 14.65
CA LYS A 24 -18.57 -0.66 14.06
C LYS A 24 -18.32 -1.70 15.13
N ILE A 25 -18.60 -2.96 14.80
CA ILE A 25 -18.29 -4.09 15.68
C ILE A 25 -16.89 -4.59 15.33
N ILE A 26 -16.04 -4.75 16.33
CA ILE A 26 -14.70 -5.30 16.22
C ILE A 26 -14.83 -6.82 16.05
N MET A 27 -14.08 -7.35 15.10
CA MET A 27 -13.94 -8.77 14.84
C MET A 27 -12.45 -9.10 14.89
N ILE A 28 -12.09 -10.06 15.72
CA ILE A 28 -10.76 -10.65 15.75
C ILE A 28 -10.86 -12.03 15.11
N ASP A 29 -10.12 -12.22 14.02
CA ASP A 29 -10.09 -13.51 13.34
C ASP A 29 -9.65 -14.60 14.31
N GLY A 30 -10.44 -15.68 14.40
CA GLY A 30 -10.15 -16.83 15.24
C GLY A 30 -10.68 -16.77 16.67
N ASP A 31 -11.10 -15.60 17.14
CA ASP A 31 -11.77 -15.38 18.43
C ASP A 31 -13.28 -15.65 18.27
N VAL A 32 -13.63 -16.93 18.28
CA VAL A 32 -14.96 -17.44 17.88
C VAL A 32 -15.91 -17.44 19.07
N ASN A 33 -15.38 -17.60 20.27
CA ASN A 33 -16.14 -17.47 21.50
C ASN A 33 -16.25 -16.03 22.01
N GLY A 34 -15.45 -15.09 21.47
CA GLY A 34 -15.47 -13.68 21.83
C GLY A 34 -14.79 -13.37 23.16
N ASP A 35 -13.88 -14.23 23.63
CA ASP A 35 -13.15 -14.02 24.87
C ASP A 35 -11.82 -13.26 24.68
N GLY A 36 -11.43 -13.02 23.42
CA GLY A 36 -10.22 -12.30 23.06
C GLY A 36 -8.96 -13.15 22.95
N GLU A 37 -9.04 -14.46 23.17
CA GLU A 37 -7.91 -15.38 23.09
C GLU A 37 -8.22 -16.58 22.18
N ILE A 38 -7.32 -16.90 21.26
CA ILE A 38 -7.52 -18.05 20.35
C ILE A 38 -7.05 -19.33 21.03
N LYS A 39 -8.00 -20.19 21.40
CA LYS A 39 -7.76 -21.41 22.18
C LYS A 39 -8.39 -22.66 21.53
N ALA A 40 -8.23 -23.78 22.22
CA ALA A 40 -8.86 -25.04 21.84
C ALA A 40 -10.40 -24.95 21.75
N ASN A 41 -11.02 -24.05 22.53
CA ASN A 41 -12.48 -23.84 22.50
C ASN A 41 -12.93 -23.25 21.16
N ASP A 42 -12.21 -22.28 20.60
CA ASP A 42 -12.51 -21.71 19.28
C ASP A 42 -12.45 -22.77 18.18
N TYR A 43 -11.39 -23.58 18.19
CA TYR A 43 -11.26 -24.73 17.30
C TYR A 43 -12.48 -25.67 17.41
N LEU A 44 -12.91 -26.01 18.63
CA LEU A 44 -14.05 -26.90 18.84
C LEU A 44 -15.36 -26.27 18.31
N LEU A 45 -15.56 -24.97 18.53
CA LEU A 45 -16.76 -24.27 18.07
C LEU A 45 -16.82 -24.19 16.53
N ILE A 46 -15.72 -23.82 15.86
CA ILE A 46 -15.67 -23.80 14.39
C ILE A 46 -15.88 -25.21 13.85
N LYS A 47 -15.23 -26.23 14.43
CA LYS A 47 -15.39 -27.62 13.98
C LYS A 47 -16.82 -28.10 14.12
N ARG A 48 -17.50 -27.77 15.23
CA ARG A 48 -18.91 -28.11 15.43
C ARG A 48 -19.82 -27.37 14.48
N ALA A 49 -19.53 -26.11 14.18
CA ALA A 49 -20.26 -25.32 13.20
C ALA A 49 -20.10 -25.88 11.78
N TYR A 50 -18.88 -26.25 11.40
CA TYR A 50 -18.60 -26.95 10.14
C TYR A 50 -19.36 -28.29 10.03
N LEU A 51 -19.44 -29.05 11.12
CA LEU A 51 -20.18 -30.33 11.18
C LEU A 51 -21.71 -30.16 11.35
N GLY A 52 -22.23 -28.93 11.44
CA GLY A 52 -23.66 -28.67 11.62
C GLY A 52 -24.22 -29.01 13.01
N THR A 53 -23.36 -29.19 14.02
CA THR A 53 -23.73 -29.57 15.40
C THR A 53 -23.71 -28.39 16.39
N TYR A 54 -23.46 -27.19 15.87
CA TYR A 54 -23.50 -25.92 16.57
C TYR A 54 -23.73 -24.81 15.54
N THR A 55 -24.36 -23.71 15.92
CA THR A 55 -24.61 -22.59 15.01
C THR A 55 -23.90 -21.35 15.53
N LEU A 56 -22.93 -20.84 14.76
CA LEU A 56 -22.33 -19.54 14.99
C LEU A 56 -23.11 -18.47 14.25
N THR A 57 -23.25 -17.29 14.83
CA THR A 57 -23.96 -16.15 14.24
C THR A 57 -23.14 -14.86 14.41
N GLY A 58 -23.51 -13.83 13.64
CA GLY A 58 -22.95 -12.49 13.78
C GLY A 58 -21.42 -12.43 13.66
N VAL A 59 -20.80 -11.67 14.57
CA VAL A 59 -19.34 -11.47 14.61
C VAL A 59 -18.58 -12.78 14.84
N ASN A 60 -19.13 -13.70 15.64
CA ASN A 60 -18.50 -14.99 15.94
C ASN A 60 -18.48 -15.91 14.71
N PHE A 61 -19.53 -15.86 13.87
CA PHE A 61 -19.53 -16.55 12.58
C PHE A 61 -18.47 -15.96 11.63
N ARG A 62 -18.35 -14.64 11.59
CA ARG A 62 -17.36 -13.96 10.75
C ARG A 62 -15.93 -14.26 11.22
N ALA A 63 -15.67 -14.22 12.52
CA ALA A 63 -14.40 -14.60 13.13
C ALA A 63 -14.00 -16.06 12.81
N ALA A 64 -14.97 -16.94 12.54
CA ALA A 64 -14.73 -18.32 12.12
C ALA A 64 -14.36 -18.49 10.64
N CYS A 65 -14.61 -17.50 9.78
CA CYS A 65 -14.45 -17.60 8.32
C CYS A 65 -13.03 -17.19 7.86
N ILE A 66 -12.00 -17.81 8.43
CA ILE A 66 -10.58 -17.39 8.29
C ILE A 66 -10.06 -17.40 6.85
N THR A 67 -10.48 -18.39 6.06
CA THR A 67 -9.89 -18.69 4.75
C THR A 67 -10.49 -17.85 3.63
N ASN A 68 -11.80 -17.61 3.66
CA ASN A 68 -12.53 -16.95 2.57
C ASN A 68 -13.42 -15.78 3.02
N GLY A 69 -13.47 -15.47 4.33
CA GLY A 69 -14.23 -14.36 4.91
C GLY A 69 -15.76 -14.49 4.87
N THR A 70 -16.31 -15.55 4.28
CA THR A 70 -17.73 -15.65 3.93
C THR A 70 -18.42 -16.93 4.37
N SER A 71 -17.68 -18.03 4.50
CA SER A 71 -18.21 -19.33 4.93
C SER A 71 -17.18 -20.14 5.70
N ILE A 72 -17.66 -20.97 6.63
CA ILE A 72 -16.82 -21.89 7.38
C ILE A 72 -16.50 -23.10 6.50
N VAL A 73 -15.22 -23.30 6.20
CA VAL A 73 -14.67 -24.45 5.48
C VAL A 73 -13.76 -25.27 6.39
N ALA A 74 -13.44 -26.51 5.99
CA ALA A 74 -12.60 -27.40 6.80
C ALA A 74 -11.22 -26.80 7.14
N GLN A 75 -10.70 -25.96 6.25
CA GLN A 75 -9.41 -25.28 6.45
C GLN A 75 -9.44 -24.30 7.63
N ASP A 76 -10.59 -23.73 7.99
CA ASP A 76 -10.67 -22.71 9.04
C ASP A 76 -10.37 -23.31 10.42
N TYR A 77 -11.06 -24.39 10.79
CA TYR A 77 -10.79 -25.04 12.08
C TYR A 77 -9.38 -25.66 12.12
N LEU A 78 -8.81 -26.08 10.99
CA LEU A 78 -7.44 -26.58 10.93
C LEU A 78 -6.41 -25.46 11.17
N LYS A 79 -6.64 -24.27 10.61
CA LYS A 79 -5.79 -23.10 10.82
C LYS A 79 -5.84 -22.63 12.28
N ILE A 80 -7.03 -22.53 12.89
CA ILE A 80 -7.18 -22.23 14.31
C ILE A 80 -6.55 -23.30 15.19
N LYS A 81 -6.66 -24.58 14.81
CA LYS A 81 -5.95 -25.65 15.50
C LYS A 81 -4.45 -25.41 15.52
N ARG A 82 -3.88 -24.99 14.40
CA ARG A 82 -2.45 -24.74 14.29
C ARG A 82 -2.03 -23.46 15.03
N GLU A 83 -2.89 -22.44 15.07
CA GLU A 83 -2.73 -21.20 15.86
C GLU A 83 -2.47 -21.51 17.33
N PHE A 84 -3.45 -22.13 17.99
CA PHE A 84 -3.34 -22.36 19.43
C PHE A 84 -2.27 -23.40 19.79
N LEU A 85 -1.87 -24.25 18.85
CA LEU A 85 -0.74 -25.17 18.99
C LEU A 85 0.63 -24.51 18.74
N GLY A 86 0.66 -23.25 18.31
CA GLY A 86 1.89 -22.50 18.01
C GLY A 86 2.63 -22.99 16.75
N THR A 87 1.94 -23.66 15.82
CA THR A 87 2.55 -24.25 14.60
C THR A 87 2.20 -23.51 13.31
N TYR A 88 1.48 -22.39 13.43
CA TYR A 88 1.01 -21.49 12.38
C TYR A 88 0.50 -20.22 13.05
N SER A 89 0.64 -19.05 12.42
CA SER A 89 -0.06 -17.82 12.82
C SER A 89 -1.09 -17.47 11.76
N ILE A 90 -2.39 -17.46 12.09
CA ILE A 90 -3.49 -16.99 11.22
C ILE A 90 -3.40 -15.48 11.01
N HIS A 91 -2.70 -14.79 11.90
CA HIS A 91 -2.45 -13.36 11.82
C HIS A 91 -1.24 -13.03 10.96
N THR A 92 -0.49 -14.01 10.46
CA THR A 92 0.59 -13.79 9.47
C THR A 92 0.12 -13.08 8.21
N LYS A 93 -1.18 -13.17 7.86
CA LYS A 93 -1.77 -12.37 6.78
C LYS A 93 -1.84 -10.86 7.07
N TYR A 94 -1.66 -10.49 8.34
CA TYR A 94 -1.54 -9.12 8.84
C TYR A 94 -0.10 -8.78 9.26
N GLU A 95 0.71 -9.79 9.58
CA GLU A 95 2.15 -9.62 9.70
C GLU A 95 2.73 -9.26 8.32
N ASN A 96 3.74 -8.38 8.29
CA ASN A 96 4.62 -8.30 7.14
C ASN A 96 5.60 -9.46 7.30
N PRO A 97 5.43 -10.65 6.68
CA PRO A 97 6.55 -11.58 6.61
C PRO A 97 7.69 -10.79 5.97
N ILE A 98 8.80 -10.67 6.68
CA ILE A 98 10.00 -10.10 6.10
C ILE A 98 10.46 -11.15 5.10
N THR A 99 10.02 -11.00 3.84
CA THR A 99 10.61 -11.75 2.75
C THR A 99 12.10 -11.41 2.78
N GLU A 100 12.95 -12.43 2.81
CA GLU A 100 14.39 -12.25 2.79
C GLU A 100 14.90 -12.69 1.42
N TYR A 101 15.76 -11.87 0.83
CA TYR A 101 16.51 -12.21 -0.37
C TYR A 101 17.97 -11.93 -0.11
N ASP A 102 18.90 -12.73 -0.60
CA ASP A 102 20.30 -12.29 -0.60
C ASP A 102 20.41 -11.09 -1.57
N MET A 103 20.64 -9.90 -1.00
CA MET A 103 20.68 -8.64 -1.74
C MET A 103 21.99 -7.90 -1.50
N THR A 104 22.31 -7.02 -2.44
CA THR A 104 23.36 -6.02 -2.30
C THR A 104 22.75 -4.63 -2.41
N PHE A 105 22.96 -3.80 -1.40
CA PHE A 105 22.55 -2.39 -1.40
C PHE A 105 23.76 -1.49 -1.61
N THR A 106 23.71 -0.66 -2.65
CA THR A 106 24.85 0.14 -3.12
C THR A 106 24.49 1.62 -3.18
N ALA A 107 25.35 2.48 -2.64
CA ALA A 107 25.33 3.92 -2.88
C ALA A 107 26.00 4.21 -4.22
N VAL A 108 25.26 4.16 -5.32
CA VAL A 108 25.86 4.22 -6.67
C VAL A 108 26.41 5.62 -6.97
N SER A 109 25.68 6.66 -6.56
CA SER A 109 26.10 8.06 -6.67
C SER A 109 25.51 8.89 -5.52
N ALA A 110 25.82 10.18 -5.47
CA ALA A 110 25.18 11.11 -4.53
C ALA A 110 23.66 11.28 -4.76
N SER A 111 23.14 10.79 -5.89
CA SER A 111 21.74 10.94 -6.30
C SER A 111 21.03 9.62 -6.60
N MET A 112 21.68 8.47 -6.38
CA MET A 112 21.09 7.17 -6.68
C MET A 112 21.63 6.09 -5.74
N TYR A 113 20.71 5.39 -5.08
CA TYR A 113 20.97 4.08 -4.48
C TYR A 113 20.42 2.98 -5.38
N ARG A 114 20.99 1.79 -5.27
CA ARG A 114 20.50 0.60 -5.98
C ARG A 114 20.51 -0.62 -5.08
N MET A 115 19.39 -1.31 -5.03
CA MET A 115 19.30 -2.69 -4.55
C MET A 115 19.44 -3.63 -5.75
N ASN A 116 20.24 -4.69 -5.59
CA ASN A 116 20.31 -5.80 -6.54
C ASN A 116 20.07 -7.13 -5.81
N CYS A 117 19.41 -8.07 -6.47
CA CYS A 117 19.27 -9.45 -6.02
C CYS A 117 19.12 -10.39 -7.22
N THR A 118 19.04 -11.70 -6.95
CA THR A 118 18.56 -12.68 -7.92
C THR A 118 17.11 -13.04 -7.58
N TYR A 119 16.23 -13.02 -8.58
CA TYR A 119 14.83 -13.44 -8.43
C TYR A 119 14.50 -14.39 -9.58
N GLU A 120 13.96 -15.58 -9.28
CA GLU A 120 13.69 -16.62 -10.29
C GLU A 120 14.87 -16.85 -11.24
N ASN A 121 16.07 -17.03 -10.67
CA ASN A 121 17.34 -17.27 -11.38
C ASN A 121 17.79 -16.15 -12.34
N LYS A 122 17.21 -14.95 -12.25
CA LYS A 122 17.56 -13.81 -13.12
C LYS A 122 17.89 -12.57 -12.30
N PRO A 123 18.72 -11.65 -12.83
CA PRO A 123 19.09 -10.45 -12.13
C PRO A 123 17.89 -9.53 -11.97
N PHE A 124 17.76 -8.96 -10.78
CA PHE A 124 16.71 -8.03 -10.41
C PHE A 124 17.31 -6.82 -9.70
N SER A 125 16.82 -5.62 -10.00
CA SER A 125 17.29 -4.40 -9.35
C SER A 125 16.19 -3.34 -9.21
N LEU A 126 16.34 -2.54 -8.16
CA LEU A 126 15.50 -1.38 -7.86
C LEU A 126 16.40 -0.18 -7.56
N THR A 127 16.11 0.98 -8.16
CA THR A 127 16.77 2.23 -7.78
C THR A 127 15.93 3.07 -6.82
N PHE A 128 16.62 3.90 -6.04
CA PHE A 128 16.03 4.94 -5.20
C PHE A 128 16.75 6.25 -5.53
N ASP A 129 16.02 7.20 -6.11
CA ASP A 129 16.60 8.32 -6.84
C ASP A 129 16.33 9.65 -6.11
N LYS A 130 17.37 10.47 -5.97
CA LYS A 130 17.27 11.79 -5.35
C LYS A 130 16.68 12.80 -6.33
N LYS A 131 15.71 13.56 -5.87
CA LYS A 131 15.11 14.67 -6.61
C LYS A 131 15.92 15.95 -6.47
N THR A 132 15.74 16.88 -7.40
CA THR A 132 16.46 18.16 -7.42
C THR A 132 16.17 19.02 -6.18
N TRP A 133 15.00 18.88 -5.57
CA TRP A 133 14.61 19.52 -4.31
C TRP A 133 14.99 18.72 -3.05
N GLY A 134 15.67 17.58 -3.20
CA GLY A 134 16.39 16.89 -2.14
C GLY A 134 15.76 15.63 -1.57
N THR A 135 14.45 15.41 -1.74
CA THR A 135 13.78 14.16 -1.32
C THR A 135 14.19 12.98 -2.20
N TRP A 136 13.85 11.78 -1.77
CA TRP A 136 14.14 10.55 -2.50
C TRP A 136 12.86 9.78 -2.81
N ASN A 137 12.82 9.16 -3.99
CA ASN A 137 11.67 8.38 -4.42
C ASN A 137 12.12 7.03 -4.98
N ILE A 138 11.17 6.09 -5.01
CA ILE A 138 11.26 4.85 -5.75
C ILE A 138 11.54 5.19 -7.22
N GLY A 139 12.60 4.58 -7.74
CA GLY A 139 13.10 4.81 -9.07
C GLY A 139 12.60 3.78 -10.07
N THR A 140 13.54 3.07 -10.68
CA THR A 140 13.27 2.11 -11.75
C THR A 140 13.35 0.69 -11.24
N TRP A 141 12.34 -0.09 -11.59
CA TRP A 141 12.29 -1.52 -11.34
C TRP A 141 12.74 -2.29 -12.59
N THR A 142 13.80 -3.07 -12.48
CA THR A 142 14.41 -3.77 -13.61
C THR A 142 14.56 -5.25 -13.32
N TYR A 143 14.10 -6.09 -14.24
CA TYR A 143 14.25 -7.54 -14.21
C TYR A 143 14.83 -8.04 -15.52
N ASP A 144 15.84 -8.92 -15.46
CA ASP A 144 16.50 -9.49 -16.64
C ASP A 144 16.98 -8.41 -17.63
N GLY A 145 17.52 -7.31 -17.09
CA GLY A 145 17.97 -6.15 -17.86
C GLY A 145 16.86 -5.33 -18.53
N LYS A 146 15.58 -5.60 -18.25
CA LYS A 146 14.43 -4.84 -18.77
C LYS A 146 13.80 -3.99 -17.67
N ALA A 147 13.72 -2.68 -17.90
CA ALA A 147 12.95 -1.78 -17.04
C ALA A 147 11.45 -2.09 -17.20
N LEU A 148 10.81 -2.53 -16.12
CA LEU A 148 9.40 -2.93 -16.11
C LEU A 148 8.51 -1.78 -15.66
N ALA A 149 8.94 -1.07 -14.61
CA ALA A 149 8.21 0.01 -13.95
C ALA A 149 9.18 1.14 -13.55
N GLY A 150 8.67 2.37 -13.46
CA GLY A 150 9.47 3.55 -13.10
C GLY A 150 9.42 4.67 -14.12
N GLY A 151 10.58 5.27 -14.44
CA GLY A 151 10.68 6.35 -15.42
C GLY A 151 10.59 7.77 -14.85
N GLY A 152 10.93 7.96 -13.56
CA GLY A 152 11.01 9.30 -12.95
C GLY A 152 9.66 9.96 -12.67
N THR A 153 8.60 9.17 -12.51
CA THR A 153 7.26 9.62 -12.11
C THR A 153 6.86 9.03 -10.76
N ASP A 154 5.75 9.49 -10.17
CA ASP A 154 5.36 9.16 -8.79
C ASP A 154 4.95 7.70 -8.59
N TRP A 155 5.47 7.11 -7.51
CA TRP A 155 4.97 5.87 -6.92
C TRP A 155 4.28 6.16 -5.58
N GLU A 156 4.84 7.10 -4.81
CA GLU A 156 4.36 7.47 -3.49
C GLU A 156 3.08 8.32 -3.57
N TYR A 157 2.85 9.19 -2.60
CA TYR A 157 1.74 10.13 -2.63
C TYR A 157 2.06 11.40 -3.43
N VAL A 158 1.01 12.05 -3.93
CA VAL A 158 1.01 13.41 -4.43
C VAL A 158 -0.31 14.05 -4.07
N PHE A 159 -0.26 15.26 -3.51
CA PHE A 159 -1.47 15.99 -3.14
C PHE A 159 -1.70 17.20 -4.03
N ARG A 160 -2.97 17.55 -4.25
CA ARG A 160 -3.36 18.88 -4.75
C ARG A 160 -3.84 19.72 -3.58
N SER A 161 -2.98 20.58 -3.06
CA SER A 161 -3.21 21.31 -1.80
C SER A 161 -3.37 22.81 -1.99
N SER A 162 -4.12 23.45 -1.10
CA SER A 162 -4.26 24.90 -0.99
C SER A 162 -4.34 25.34 0.48
N PRO A 163 -3.78 26.50 0.85
CA PRO A 163 -3.96 27.04 2.20
C PRO A 163 -5.36 27.60 2.47
N THR A 164 -6.18 27.81 1.42
CA THR A 164 -7.53 28.41 1.56
C THR A 164 -8.58 27.66 0.76
N SER A 165 -9.86 27.82 1.14
CA SER A 165 -10.99 27.23 0.43
C SER A 165 -11.27 27.89 -0.93
N SER A 166 -10.88 29.15 -1.12
CA SER A 166 -11.12 29.91 -2.35
C SER A 166 -9.94 29.92 -3.33
N GLY A 167 -8.71 29.66 -2.86
CA GLY A 167 -7.50 29.70 -3.69
C GLY A 167 -7.32 28.47 -4.58
N GLY A 168 -6.54 28.58 -5.66
CA GLY A 168 -6.17 27.42 -6.48
C GLY A 168 -5.41 26.35 -5.69
N THR A 169 -5.40 25.12 -6.19
CA THR A 169 -4.58 24.03 -5.65
C THR A 169 -3.33 23.82 -6.50
N ALA A 170 -2.21 23.47 -5.87
CA ALA A 170 -0.99 23.05 -6.54
C ALA A 170 -0.61 21.62 -6.16
N PHE A 171 0.17 20.96 -7.02
CA PHE A 171 0.77 19.67 -6.68
C PHE A 171 1.85 19.85 -5.60
N THR A 172 1.79 19.01 -4.56
CA THR A 172 2.72 19.03 -3.44
C THR A 172 3.07 17.60 -2.99
N GLY A 173 4.35 17.41 -2.68
CA GLY A 173 4.87 16.11 -2.28
C GLY A 173 5.14 15.14 -3.44
N GLY A 174 5.84 14.06 -3.14
CA GLY A 174 6.15 13.02 -4.13
C GLY A 174 7.16 13.52 -5.16
N ASN A 175 6.87 13.34 -6.45
CA ASN A 175 7.73 13.80 -7.56
C ASN A 175 7.36 15.23 -8.04
N HIS A 176 6.74 16.06 -7.18
CA HIS A 176 6.17 17.37 -7.57
C HIS A 176 6.65 18.56 -6.72
N GLU A 177 7.96 18.69 -6.50
CA GLU A 177 8.54 19.79 -5.69
C GLU A 177 7.79 19.97 -4.35
N ASN A 178 7.81 21.18 -3.77
CA ASN A 178 7.00 21.57 -2.63
C ASN A 178 7.09 20.61 -1.42
N GLU A 179 8.25 20.00 -1.25
CA GLU A 179 8.56 19.11 -0.15
C GLU A 179 10.03 19.24 0.21
N ARG A 180 10.31 19.27 1.50
CA ARG A 180 11.66 19.43 2.04
C ARG A 180 12.09 18.17 2.76
N LEU A 181 13.27 17.66 2.42
CA LEU A 181 13.93 16.61 3.18
C LEU A 181 14.36 17.14 4.57
N VAL A 182 14.05 16.40 5.61
CA VAL A 182 14.56 16.62 6.97
C VAL A 182 15.68 15.62 7.27
N GLU A 183 15.41 14.33 7.05
CA GLU A 183 16.34 13.24 7.35
C GLU A 183 16.04 12.05 6.45
N ILE A 184 17.08 11.30 6.07
CA ILE A 184 16.92 9.96 5.49
C ILE A 184 17.93 9.03 6.13
N LYS A 185 17.48 7.85 6.54
CA LYS A 185 18.31 6.80 7.11
C LYS A 185 17.99 5.46 6.49
N PHE A 186 19.03 4.64 6.35
CA PHE A 186 18.98 3.30 5.78
C PHE A 186 19.34 2.30 6.85
N TYR A 187 18.68 1.15 6.85
CA TYR A 187 18.91 0.09 7.81
C TYR A 187 18.86 -1.26 7.09
N ASP A 188 19.68 -2.21 7.55
CA ASP A 188 19.39 -3.62 7.33
C ASP A 188 18.12 -3.92 8.11
N GLY A 189 17.02 -4.23 7.41
CA GLY A 189 15.73 -4.36 8.07
C GLY A 189 15.59 -5.67 8.89
N SER A 190 16.48 -6.65 8.69
CA SER A 190 16.52 -7.90 9.48
C SER A 190 17.13 -7.64 10.86
N THR A 191 18.18 -6.82 10.92
CA THR A 191 18.92 -6.55 12.16
C THR A 191 18.62 -5.17 12.78
N ASN A 192 17.94 -4.29 12.04
CA ASN A 192 17.80 -2.86 12.31
C ASN A 192 19.12 -2.09 12.47
N LYS A 193 20.24 -2.65 12.01
CA LYS A 193 21.52 -1.93 11.99
C LYS A 193 21.48 -0.83 10.95
N GLU A 194 21.84 0.40 11.35
CA GLU A 194 21.95 1.54 10.43
C GLU A 194 23.08 1.32 9.41
N LEU A 195 22.79 1.61 8.14
CA LEU A 195 23.69 1.46 7.00
C LEU A 195 24.23 2.84 6.60
N ASN A 196 25.53 3.02 6.78
CA ASN A 196 26.23 4.25 6.42
C ASN A 196 27.17 4.00 5.24
N LEU A 197 26.65 4.15 4.03
CA LEU A 197 27.37 3.88 2.79
C LEU A 197 27.95 5.15 2.17
N SER A 198 29.27 5.15 1.93
CA SER A 198 29.90 6.12 1.04
C SER A 198 29.62 5.78 -0.42
N VAL A 199 29.64 6.78 -1.31
CA VAL A 199 29.46 6.56 -2.75
C VAL A 199 30.45 5.51 -3.27
N GLY A 200 29.94 4.59 -4.10
CA GLY A 200 30.67 3.44 -4.65
C GLY A 200 30.78 2.25 -3.69
N LYS A 201 30.30 2.35 -2.45
CA LYS A 201 30.29 1.24 -1.48
C LYS A 201 28.95 0.54 -1.46
N SER A 202 28.99 -0.71 -1.00
CA SER A 202 27.86 -1.62 -0.96
C SER A 202 27.89 -2.49 0.29
N GLU A 203 26.72 -2.87 0.77
CA GLU A 203 26.53 -3.79 1.89
C GLU A 203 25.68 -4.99 1.43
N SER A 204 25.98 -6.17 1.98
CA SER A 204 25.12 -7.35 1.81
C SER A 204 24.04 -7.33 2.87
N ILE A 205 22.78 -7.44 2.46
CA ILE A 205 21.61 -7.38 3.33
C ILE A 205 20.54 -8.36 2.86
N LYS A 206 19.58 -8.69 3.73
CA LYS A 206 18.48 -9.58 3.37
C LYS A 206 17.16 -8.89 3.06
N ASN A 207 16.99 -7.70 3.60
CA ASN A 207 15.90 -6.77 3.35
C ASN A 207 16.39 -5.37 3.74
N LEU A 208 15.89 -4.35 3.05
CA LEU A 208 16.26 -2.96 3.25
C LEU A 208 15.11 -2.24 3.93
N LYS A 209 15.40 -1.48 4.99
CA LYS A 209 14.47 -0.51 5.56
C LYS A 209 15.00 0.90 5.32
N ILE A 210 14.17 1.77 4.77
CA ILE A 210 14.48 3.19 4.57
C ILE A 210 13.49 3.99 5.40
N VAL A 211 13.98 4.90 6.24
CA VAL A 211 13.16 5.86 6.97
C VAL A 211 13.50 7.25 6.48
N GLU A 212 12.57 7.89 5.81
CA GLU A 212 12.70 9.26 5.31
C GLU A 212 11.71 10.16 6.05
N LYS A 213 12.20 11.28 6.58
CA LYS A 213 11.40 12.33 7.21
C LYS A 213 11.42 13.56 6.32
N THR A 214 10.24 14.08 6.02
CA THR A 214 10.07 15.26 5.15
C THR A 214 9.03 16.20 5.72
N GLN A 215 8.92 17.38 5.11
CA GLN A 215 7.82 18.32 5.36
C GLN A 215 7.22 18.75 4.02
N ILE A 216 5.92 18.55 3.85
CA ILE A 216 5.19 19.04 2.68
C ILE A 216 4.92 20.54 2.87
N LEU A 217 5.24 21.32 1.84
CA LEU A 217 5.20 22.77 1.83
C LEU A 217 4.01 23.28 1.02
N PHE A 218 3.48 24.44 1.37
CA PHE A 218 2.60 25.15 0.46
C PHE A 218 3.37 25.61 -0.79
N ASP A 219 2.66 25.66 -1.92
CA ASP A 219 3.24 25.92 -3.25
C ASP A 219 4.17 27.11 -3.28
N LYS A 220 5.41 26.89 -3.74
CA LYS A 220 6.44 27.92 -3.90
C LYS A 220 6.70 28.73 -2.62
N THR A 221 6.51 28.10 -1.46
CA THR A 221 6.83 28.68 -0.15
C THR A 221 7.81 27.79 0.61
N THR A 222 8.35 28.31 1.70
CA THR A 222 9.10 27.52 2.68
C THR A 222 8.22 27.03 3.85
N THR A 223 6.93 27.36 3.83
CA THR A 223 5.99 27.12 4.93
C THR A 223 5.49 25.68 4.89
N PRO A 224 5.84 24.84 5.87
CA PRO A 224 5.32 23.48 5.95
C PRO A 224 3.87 23.48 6.45
N PHE A 225 3.08 22.53 5.95
CA PHE A 225 1.73 22.24 6.46
C PHE A 225 1.58 20.81 6.97
N CYS A 226 2.48 19.90 6.61
CA CYS A 226 2.46 18.51 7.05
C CYS A 226 3.88 18.00 7.28
N ASP A 227 4.14 17.44 8.45
CA ASP A 227 5.32 16.60 8.69
C ASP A 227 5.01 15.18 8.22
N VAL A 228 5.98 14.52 7.61
CA VAL A 228 5.79 13.18 7.04
C VAL A 228 6.94 12.25 7.43
N VAL A 229 6.58 11.02 7.80
CA VAL A 229 7.53 9.92 7.96
C VAL A 229 7.16 8.83 6.96
N ARG A 230 8.05 8.56 6.01
CA ARG A 230 7.96 7.43 5.09
C ARG A 230 8.86 6.31 5.57
N THR A 231 8.30 5.12 5.73
CA THR A 231 9.07 3.90 5.98
C THR A 231 8.90 2.94 4.82
N TYR A 232 9.94 2.82 4.00
CA TYR A 232 10.01 1.83 2.95
C TYR A 232 10.60 0.54 3.51
N ARG A 233 10.06 -0.61 3.11
CA ARG A 233 10.75 -1.90 3.26
C ARG A 233 10.81 -2.58 1.91
N VAL A 234 12.01 -2.99 1.52
CA VAL A 234 12.29 -3.61 0.23
C VAL A 234 12.90 -4.99 0.47
N ALA A 235 12.36 -5.99 -0.19
CA ALA A 235 12.84 -7.35 -0.14
C ALA A 235 12.67 -7.99 -1.51
N GLY A 236 13.76 -8.04 -2.28
CA GLY A 236 13.75 -8.55 -3.65
C GLY A 236 12.63 -7.94 -4.47
N ASN A 237 11.67 -8.78 -4.85
CA ASN A 237 10.53 -8.47 -5.69
C ASN A 237 9.38 -7.70 -5.00
N ASN A 238 9.50 -7.33 -3.73
CA ASN A 238 8.45 -6.64 -2.98
C ASN A 238 8.94 -5.32 -2.39
N ILE A 239 8.07 -4.32 -2.43
CA ILE A 239 8.21 -3.03 -1.77
C ILE A 239 6.95 -2.80 -0.93
N THR A 240 7.11 -2.41 0.33
CA THR A 240 6.04 -1.81 1.13
C THR A 240 6.42 -0.38 1.52
N LEU A 241 5.42 0.48 1.57
CA LEU A 241 5.54 1.86 2.02
C LEU A 241 4.49 2.15 3.08
N ASP A 242 4.97 2.50 4.27
CA ASP A 242 4.17 3.10 5.33
C ASP A 242 4.40 4.61 5.32
N VAL A 243 3.33 5.40 5.40
CA VAL A 243 3.44 6.85 5.50
C VAL A 243 2.58 7.37 6.65
N GLU A 244 3.22 8.09 7.56
CA GLU A 244 2.56 8.83 8.63
C GLU A 244 2.55 10.31 8.27
N TYR A 245 1.37 10.93 8.28
CA TYR A 245 1.16 12.35 8.03
C TYR A 245 0.74 13.03 9.32
N SER A 246 1.44 14.08 9.73
CA SER A 246 1.08 14.94 10.86
C SER A 246 0.82 16.35 10.35
N TYR A 247 -0.47 16.72 10.24
CA TYR A 247 -0.87 18.02 9.72
C TYR A 247 -0.67 19.11 10.77
N ILE A 248 0.26 20.02 10.53
CA ILE A 248 0.61 21.12 11.45
C ILE A 248 -0.09 22.43 11.10
N LYS A 249 -0.78 22.49 9.95
CA LYS A 249 -1.65 23.60 9.52
C LYS A 249 -2.91 23.07 8.86
N ASP A 250 -3.96 23.88 8.93
CA ASP A 250 -5.15 23.67 8.11
C ASP A 250 -4.76 23.69 6.62
N VAL A 251 -5.26 22.71 5.87
CA VAL A 251 -5.00 22.57 4.44
C VAL A 251 -6.24 22.05 3.73
N TYR A 252 -6.48 22.56 2.54
CA TYR A 252 -7.55 22.11 1.66
C TYR A 252 -6.97 21.23 0.56
N PHE A 253 -7.53 20.04 0.39
CA PHE A 253 -7.15 19.11 -0.67
C PHE A 253 -8.24 18.98 -1.74
N GLU A 254 -7.83 18.92 -2.99
CA GLU A 254 -8.62 18.36 -4.10
C GLU A 254 -8.00 17.04 -4.56
N LEU A 255 -8.40 16.53 -5.74
CA LEU A 255 -7.90 15.31 -6.35
C LEU A 255 -6.43 15.05 -6.05
N SER A 256 -6.21 14.06 -5.19
CA SER A 256 -4.92 13.69 -4.65
C SER A 256 -4.81 12.17 -4.60
N TYR A 257 -3.58 11.70 -4.57
CA TYR A 257 -3.24 10.29 -4.70
C TYR A 257 -2.34 9.88 -3.56
N THR A 258 -2.62 8.76 -2.91
CA THR A 258 -1.80 8.26 -1.79
C THR A 258 -0.84 7.16 -2.18
N CYS A 259 -1.05 6.55 -3.35
CA CYS A 259 -0.24 5.51 -3.94
C CYS A 259 -0.46 5.52 -5.45
N MET A 260 0.62 5.33 -6.20
CA MET A 260 0.63 5.25 -7.65
C MET A 260 1.55 4.12 -8.12
N PHE A 261 1.43 3.73 -9.38
CA PHE A 261 2.36 2.78 -9.97
C PHE A 261 2.51 3.02 -11.48
N PRO A 262 3.66 3.53 -11.92
CA PRO A 262 3.96 3.68 -13.34
C PRO A 262 4.54 2.38 -13.90
N ILE A 263 3.96 1.90 -14.99
CA ILE A 263 4.38 0.65 -15.63
C ILE A 263 4.48 0.84 -17.15
N ALA A 264 5.51 0.25 -17.75
CA ALA A 264 5.65 0.26 -19.20
C ALA A 264 4.48 -0.52 -19.83
N LYS A 265 3.90 0.00 -20.91
CA LYS A 265 2.75 -0.62 -21.59
C LYS A 265 3.01 -2.07 -22.03
N THR A 266 4.27 -2.41 -22.32
CA THR A 266 4.69 -3.78 -22.67
C THR A 266 4.43 -4.79 -21.54
N TYR A 267 4.42 -4.34 -20.29
CA TYR A 267 4.24 -5.15 -19.08
C TYR A 267 2.98 -4.79 -18.28
N GLY A 268 2.26 -3.73 -18.66
CA GLY A 268 1.05 -3.27 -17.98
C GLY A 268 -0.09 -2.95 -18.95
N LEU A 269 -0.18 -3.60 -20.11
CA LEU A 269 -1.29 -3.37 -21.04
C LEU A 269 -2.64 -3.69 -20.41
N TYR A 270 -2.66 -4.72 -19.55
CA TYR A 270 -3.84 -5.24 -18.90
C TYR A 270 -3.82 -4.93 -17.40
N ILE A 271 -5.00 -4.74 -16.83
CA ILE A 271 -5.21 -4.63 -15.39
C ILE A 271 -6.49 -5.33 -14.97
N GLN A 272 -6.42 -6.04 -13.85
CA GLN A 272 -7.57 -6.53 -13.10
C GLN A 272 -7.72 -5.69 -11.83
N PHE A 273 -8.88 -5.05 -11.67
CA PHE A 273 -9.29 -4.44 -10.41
C PHE A 273 -9.99 -5.50 -9.55
N ASN A 274 -9.46 -5.75 -8.35
CA ASN A 274 -10.08 -6.62 -7.35
C ASN A 274 -10.93 -5.74 -6.42
N ASN A 275 -12.23 -5.66 -6.71
CA ASN A 275 -13.14 -4.74 -6.01
C ASN A 275 -13.44 -5.19 -4.58
N LEU A 276 -13.81 -4.22 -3.74
CA LEU A 276 -14.17 -4.46 -2.34
C LEU A 276 -15.31 -5.48 -2.14
N ASP A 277 -16.24 -5.56 -3.10
CA ASP A 277 -17.38 -6.48 -3.06
C ASP A 277 -17.03 -7.91 -3.55
N GLY A 278 -15.75 -8.16 -3.85
CA GLY A 278 -15.26 -9.43 -4.38
C GLY A 278 -15.40 -9.59 -5.89
N THR A 279 -16.03 -8.64 -6.58
CA THR A 279 -16.09 -8.66 -8.05
C THR A 279 -14.75 -8.29 -8.67
N LYS A 280 -14.54 -8.72 -9.91
CA LYS A 280 -13.34 -8.40 -10.69
C LYS A 280 -13.72 -7.60 -11.93
N LYS A 281 -12.96 -6.56 -12.23
CA LYS A 281 -13.06 -5.80 -13.48
C LYS A 281 -11.75 -5.88 -14.24
N ASN A 282 -11.78 -6.47 -15.42
CA ASN A 282 -10.62 -6.53 -16.32
C ASN A 282 -10.68 -5.38 -17.32
N VAL A 283 -9.53 -4.78 -17.59
CA VAL A 283 -9.35 -3.70 -18.56
C VAL A 283 -8.11 -3.99 -19.39
N GLU A 284 -8.25 -3.84 -20.69
CA GLU A 284 -7.16 -3.73 -21.64
C GLU A 284 -7.04 -2.26 -22.09
N THR A 285 -5.83 -1.71 -22.00
CA THR A 285 -5.49 -0.38 -22.53
C THR A 285 -4.96 -0.49 -23.97
N LEU A 286 -4.52 0.61 -24.58
CA LEU A 286 -3.94 0.57 -25.92
C LEU A 286 -2.46 0.16 -25.87
N LYS A 287 -2.03 -0.66 -26.85
CA LYS A 287 -0.60 -1.00 -27.07
C LYS A 287 0.26 0.24 -27.28
N VAL A 288 -0.33 1.27 -27.89
CA VAL A 288 0.23 2.62 -28.05
C VAL A 288 -0.81 3.61 -27.54
N GLY A 289 -0.47 4.38 -26.52
CA GLY A 289 -1.35 5.41 -25.95
C GLY A 289 -1.28 6.73 -26.71
N ALA A 290 -1.97 7.75 -26.19
CA ALA A 290 -1.87 9.11 -26.70
C ALA A 290 -0.43 9.65 -26.56
N SER A 291 0.01 10.52 -27.48
CA SER A 291 1.32 11.18 -27.36
C SER A 291 1.38 12.20 -26.22
N ASP A 292 0.24 12.55 -25.66
CA ASP A 292 0.06 13.46 -24.54
C ASP A 292 -0.66 12.77 -23.38
N TYR A 293 -0.78 13.50 -22.27
CA TYR A 293 -1.49 13.08 -21.06
C TYR A 293 -3.01 13.24 -21.21
N SER A 294 -3.60 12.80 -22.33
CA SER A 294 -5.05 12.88 -22.57
C SER A 294 -5.72 11.52 -22.70
N GLY A 295 -4.95 10.43 -22.62
CA GLY A 295 -5.49 9.08 -22.83
C GLY A 295 -6.52 8.65 -21.77
N PRO A 296 -7.30 7.59 -22.07
CA PRO A 296 -8.45 7.19 -21.27
C PRO A 296 -8.09 6.74 -19.85
N GLN A 297 -9.03 6.95 -18.92
CA GLN A 297 -8.92 6.51 -17.54
C GLN A 297 -10.01 5.50 -17.21
N HIS A 298 -9.63 4.36 -16.65
CA HIS A 298 -10.55 3.30 -16.26
C HIS A 298 -10.57 3.17 -14.74
N SER A 299 -11.73 3.36 -14.11
CA SER A 299 -11.84 3.36 -12.64
C SER A 299 -12.63 2.19 -12.07
N SER A 300 -12.34 1.84 -10.82
CA SER A 300 -13.04 0.84 -10.01
C SER A 300 -12.77 1.05 -8.51
N PRO A 301 -13.68 0.70 -7.59
CA PRO A 301 -13.43 0.74 -6.13
C PRO A 301 -12.62 -0.48 -5.67
N ALA A 302 -11.35 -0.53 -6.07
CA ALA A 302 -10.44 -1.64 -5.76
C ALA A 302 -9.28 -1.17 -4.89
N LEU A 303 -8.98 -1.91 -3.83
CA LEU A 303 -7.78 -1.70 -3.01
C LEU A 303 -6.56 -2.46 -3.54
N ASP A 304 -6.79 -3.36 -4.49
CA ASP A 304 -5.85 -4.34 -4.97
C ASP A 304 -6.03 -4.45 -6.48
N CYS A 305 -4.92 -4.29 -7.22
CA CYS A 305 -4.92 -4.40 -8.67
C CYS A 305 -3.75 -5.28 -9.12
N THR A 306 -4.04 -6.18 -10.08
CA THR A 306 -3.04 -7.00 -10.75
C THR A 306 -2.85 -6.50 -12.17
N MET A 307 -1.61 -6.24 -12.59
CA MET A 307 -1.26 -5.77 -13.94
C MET A 307 -0.33 -6.76 -14.63
N TRP A 308 -0.47 -6.87 -15.95
CA TRP A 308 0.41 -7.66 -16.81
C TRP A 308 0.41 -7.12 -18.24
N GLY A 309 1.31 -7.63 -19.08
CA GLY A 309 1.47 -7.12 -20.43
C GLY A 309 1.54 -8.20 -21.49
N TYR A 310 1.69 -7.76 -22.73
CA TYR A 310 1.69 -8.64 -23.91
C TYR A 310 3.09 -9.13 -24.29
N LEU A 311 4.15 -8.51 -23.77
CA LEU A 311 5.51 -8.94 -24.07
C LEU A 311 5.89 -10.20 -23.28
N ASN A 312 5.39 -10.28 -22.05
CA ASN A 312 5.41 -11.48 -21.23
C ASN A 312 4.21 -11.40 -20.27
N ASP A 313 3.25 -12.29 -20.45
CA ASP A 313 1.99 -12.29 -19.71
C ASP A 313 2.07 -13.04 -18.37
N SER A 314 3.10 -13.87 -18.16
CA SER A 314 3.40 -14.46 -16.85
C SER A 314 4.01 -13.43 -15.89
N TYR A 315 4.57 -12.33 -16.39
CA TYR A 315 5.07 -11.24 -15.54
C TYR A 315 3.90 -10.44 -14.98
N LYS A 316 3.69 -10.54 -13.67
CA LYS A 316 2.59 -9.89 -12.96
C LYS A 316 3.09 -8.86 -11.96
N PHE A 317 2.28 -7.83 -11.76
CA PHE A 317 2.45 -6.83 -10.71
C PHE A 317 1.18 -6.71 -9.88
N ASP A 318 1.27 -7.01 -8.59
CA ASP A 318 0.22 -6.70 -7.63
C ASP A 318 0.55 -5.39 -6.92
N VAL A 319 -0.38 -4.45 -6.97
CA VAL A 319 -0.28 -3.17 -6.26
C VAL A 319 -1.49 -3.01 -5.36
N LYS A 320 -1.24 -2.75 -4.09
CA LYS A 320 -2.27 -2.75 -3.06
C LYS A 320 -2.13 -1.56 -2.13
N VAL A 321 -3.26 -1.03 -1.67
CA VAL A 321 -3.35 -0.15 -0.51
C VAL A 321 -4.16 -0.83 0.58
N TYR A 322 -3.76 -0.67 1.84
CA TYR A 322 -4.30 -1.44 2.96
C TYR A 322 -5.24 -0.61 3.84
N THR A 323 -5.17 0.71 3.72
CA THR A 323 -5.84 1.68 4.57
C THR A 323 -6.99 2.34 3.82
N LEU A 324 -8.16 1.67 3.70
CA LEU A 324 -9.30 2.13 2.90
C LEU A 324 -9.71 3.59 3.15
N GLY A 325 -9.83 3.98 4.43
CA GLY A 325 -10.20 5.34 4.82
C GLY A 325 -9.11 6.36 4.50
N ASP A 326 -7.88 6.07 4.92
CA ASP A 326 -6.78 7.03 4.78
C ASP A 326 -6.17 7.09 3.38
N SER A 327 -6.24 6.01 2.59
CA SER A 327 -5.75 5.98 1.21
C SER A 327 -6.80 6.43 0.20
N CYS A 328 -8.07 6.09 0.41
CA CYS A 328 -9.10 6.22 -0.64
C CYS A 328 -10.37 6.94 -0.18
N ASP A 329 -10.47 7.34 1.10
CA ASP A 329 -11.69 7.90 1.71
C ASP A 329 -12.94 7.08 1.34
N PHE A 330 -12.84 5.76 1.51
CA PHE A 330 -13.93 4.82 1.20
C PHE A 330 -14.46 4.93 -0.24
N PHE A 331 -13.63 5.36 -1.18
CA PHE A 331 -13.99 5.56 -2.59
C PHE A 331 -15.16 6.53 -2.80
N LYS A 332 -15.32 7.52 -1.91
CA LYS A 332 -16.33 8.59 -2.07
C LYS A 332 -16.06 9.49 -3.26
N ASN A 333 -14.81 9.54 -3.74
CA ASN A 333 -14.44 10.34 -4.89
C ASN A 333 -14.75 9.62 -6.22
N ASP A 334 -15.04 10.39 -7.27
CA ASP A 334 -15.47 9.85 -8.57
C ASP A 334 -14.38 9.04 -9.27
N LYS A 335 -13.10 9.37 -9.02
CA LYS A 335 -11.95 8.74 -9.66
C LYS A 335 -11.63 7.37 -9.06
N LYS A 336 -11.90 7.16 -7.76
CA LYS A 336 -11.68 5.90 -7.02
C LYS A 336 -10.25 5.38 -7.20
N THR A 337 -10.06 4.09 -7.44
CA THR A 337 -8.81 3.61 -8.02
C THR A 337 -8.95 3.65 -9.53
N PHE A 338 -7.99 4.24 -10.24
CA PHE A 338 -8.05 4.29 -11.69
C PHE A 338 -6.72 4.00 -12.36
N TYR A 339 -6.83 3.41 -13.54
CA TYR A 339 -5.73 3.10 -14.42
C TYR A 339 -5.77 4.02 -15.64
N TRP A 340 -4.70 4.78 -15.81
CA TRP A 340 -4.57 5.76 -16.86
C TRP A 340 -3.72 5.20 -17.99
N ASP A 341 -4.31 5.13 -19.18
CA ASP A 341 -3.58 5.04 -20.44
C ASP A 341 -2.85 6.37 -20.67
N MET A 342 -1.70 6.53 -20.03
CA MET A 342 -1.14 7.84 -19.73
C MET A 342 -0.45 8.47 -20.93
N ASN A 343 0.35 7.71 -21.67
CA ASN A 343 1.03 8.19 -22.87
C ASN A 343 1.45 7.02 -23.79
N THR A 344 2.24 7.27 -24.84
CA THR A 344 2.69 6.27 -25.81
C THR A 344 3.49 5.10 -25.22
N THR A 345 4.08 5.25 -24.04
CA THR A 345 5.04 4.29 -23.47
C THR A 345 4.62 3.70 -22.13
N HIS A 346 3.80 4.41 -21.36
CA HIS A 346 3.45 4.02 -19.99
C HIS A 346 1.95 4.08 -19.73
N ASN A 347 1.52 3.17 -18.86
CA ASN A 347 0.28 3.30 -18.10
C ASN A 347 0.62 3.68 -16.66
N LYS A 348 -0.35 4.22 -15.93
CA LYS A 348 -0.15 4.54 -14.51
C LYS A 348 -1.41 4.27 -13.69
N LEU A 349 -1.24 3.51 -12.61
CA LEU A 349 -2.26 3.26 -11.60
C LEU A 349 -2.25 4.39 -10.57
N TYR A 350 -3.44 4.77 -10.11
CA TYR A 350 -3.66 5.78 -9.10
C TYR A 350 -4.69 5.29 -8.08
N TYR A 351 -4.36 5.43 -6.80
CA TYR A 351 -5.32 5.35 -5.70
C TYR A 351 -5.68 6.76 -5.27
N SER A 352 -6.85 7.27 -5.67
CA SER A 352 -7.26 8.65 -5.33
C SER A 352 -8.12 8.71 -4.07
N LYS A 353 -7.95 9.81 -3.33
CA LYS A 353 -8.64 10.07 -2.06
C LYS A 353 -9.74 11.13 -2.18
N TYR A 354 -9.39 12.32 -2.66
CA TYR A 354 -10.29 13.48 -2.69
C TYR A 354 -10.88 13.72 -4.08
N ASN A 355 -11.99 14.46 -4.12
CA ASN A 355 -12.68 14.81 -5.37
C ASN A 355 -12.00 15.96 -6.13
N MET A 356 -12.12 15.93 -7.45
CA MET A 356 -11.80 17.09 -8.28
C MET A 356 -12.89 18.15 -8.12
N GLY A 357 -12.50 19.43 -8.00
CA GLY A 357 -13.46 20.55 -7.91
C GLY A 357 -14.19 20.68 -6.56
N SER A 358 -13.90 19.81 -5.59
CA SER A 358 -14.41 19.94 -4.21
C SER A 358 -13.27 19.84 -3.22
N LYS A 359 -13.06 20.93 -2.46
CA LYS A 359 -11.98 21.02 -1.49
C LYS A 359 -12.37 20.42 -0.16
N THR A 360 -11.59 19.45 0.28
CA THR A 360 -11.71 18.81 1.59
C THR A 360 -10.74 19.46 2.56
N LEU A 361 -11.25 20.03 3.65
CA LEU A 361 -10.42 20.58 4.71
C LEU A 361 -9.87 19.46 5.61
N VAL A 362 -8.56 19.46 5.80
CA VAL A 362 -7.88 18.71 6.86
C VAL A 362 -7.36 19.71 7.87
N LYS A 363 -7.75 19.53 9.13
CA LYS A 363 -7.42 20.45 10.23
C LYS A 363 -6.01 20.20 10.77
N ALA A 364 -5.35 21.26 11.21
CA ALA A 364 -4.15 21.15 12.03
C ALA A 364 -4.41 20.24 13.25
N GLY A 365 -3.43 19.41 13.61
CA GLY A 365 -3.54 18.37 14.62
C GLY A 365 -4.09 17.04 14.12
N THR A 366 -4.55 16.96 12.87
CA THR A 366 -4.96 15.68 12.27
C THR A 366 -3.73 14.80 12.00
N THR A 367 -3.84 13.51 12.27
CA THR A 367 -2.90 12.48 11.81
C THR A 367 -3.58 11.56 10.82
N GLN A 368 -2.83 11.09 9.82
CA GLN A 368 -3.29 10.08 8.86
C GLN A 368 -2.19 9.07 8.64
N TYR A 369 -2.57 7.83 8.33
CA TYR A 369 -1.63 6.75 8.08
C TYR A 369 -2.01 5.99 6.82
N THR A 370 -1.09 5.89 5.87
CA THR A 370 -1.29 5.07 4.66
C THR A 370 -0.30 3.93 4.61
N ARG A 371 -0.75 2.79 4.08
CA ARG A 371 0.10 1.66 3.73
C ARG A 371 -0.18 1.19 2.32
N SER A 372 0.88 1.01 1.54
CA SER A 372 0.83 0.45 0.19
C SER A 372 1.92 -0.60 -0.04
N SER A 373 1.72 -1.43 -1.06
CA SER A 373 2.72 -2.38 -1.53
C SER A 373 2.73 -2.51 -3.04
N TRP A 374 3.89 -2.87 -3.57
CA TRP A 374 4.10 -3.27 -4.96
C TRP A 374 4.86 -4.59 -4.95
N THR A 375 4.35 -5.59 -5.66
CA THR A 375 4.97 -6.92 -5.74
C THR A 375 5.05 -7.34 -7.19
N PHE A 376 6.24 -7.71 -7.64
CA PHE A 376 6.46 -8.36 -8.93
C PHE A 376 6.51 -9.88 -8.75
N TYR A 377 5.91 -10.67 -9.64
CA TYR A 377 6.08 -12.12 -9.63
C TYR A 377 5.92 -12.72 -11.02
N ILE A 378 6.31 -14.00 -11.13
CA ILE A 378 6.11 -14.82 -12.32
C ILE A 378 4.97 -15.77 -12.02
N ASP A 379 3.90 -15.69 -12.80
CA ASP A 379 2.76 -16.59 -12.73
C ASP A 379 3.07 -17.87 -13.52
N GLU A 380 3.42 -18.93 -12.79
CA GLU A 380 3.74 -20.24 -13.38
C GLU A 380 2.53 -20.94 -14.00
N SER A 381 1.30 -20.46 -13.76
CA SER A 381 0.08 -21.06 -14.31
C SER A 381 -0.17 -20.74 -15.79
N VAL A 382 0.61 -19.82 -16.36
CA VAL A 382 0.51 -19.35 -17.76
C VAL A 382 1.55 -20.03 -18.68
N GLY A 383 2.35 -20.97 -18.14
CA GLY A 383 3.45 -21.65 -18.83
C GLY A 383 3.08 -22.91 -19.61
#